data_AF-A0A556VYX4-F1
#
_entry.id   AF-A0A556VYX4-F1
#
_cell.length_a   1.000
_cell.length_b   1.000
_cell.length_c   1.000
_cell.angle_alpha   90.00
_cell.angle_beta   90.00
_cell.angle_gamma   90.00
#
_symmetry.space_group_name_H-M   'P 1'
#
loop_
_entity.id
_entity.type
_entity.pdbx_description
1 polymer ?
#
loop_
_entity_poly.entity_id
_entity_poly.type
_entity_poly.pdbx_seq_one_letter_code
_entity_poly.pdbx_strand_id
1 'polypeptide(L)'
;YGIGGQLGVAAHYLPASRQLALAKNAGAGSLAHEWFHAFDHYIGAKAFLHTAPLQFASSAWLEGTAQRRHPLNQRLADCLKAVLLTDDGTGPSRLFKASQKADNQLSVLYYAKPEELCARAFEAFVEDCQPGNRFLVNGTIQSDEAHAGLYPQGRQRQQINQAFERYFSALGQALYREQEKPG
;
A
#
# COMPACT_ATOMS: atom_id res chain seq x y z
N TYR A 1 0.91 1.60 25.63
CA TYR A 1 1.34 2.74 24.82
C TYR A 1 2.71 2.40 24.24
N GLY A 2 2.84 2.37 22.91
CA GLY A 2 4.11 2.19 22.22
C GLY A 2 4.75 3.54 21.95
N ILE A 3 6.07 3.61 22.07
CA ILE A 3 6.86 4.84 21.94
C ILE A 3 6.74 5.33 20.49
N GLY A 4 6.16 6.53 20.29
CA GLY A 4 6.03 7.19 18.99
C GLY A 4 4.61 7.30 18.40
N GLY A 5 3.58 6.74 19.05
CA GLY A 5 2.21 6.79 18.51
C GLY A 5 1.52 8.14 18.76
N GLN A 6 1.11 8.82 17.69
CA GLN A 6 -0.04 9.74 17.74
C GLN A 6 -1.25 9.00 18.34
N LEU A 7 -2.10 9.73 19.07
CA LEU A 7 -3.37 9.22 19.58
C LEU A 7 -4.17 8.60 18.42
N GLY A 8 -4.42 7.28 18.46
CA GLY A 8 -5.20 6.55 17.45
C GLY A 8 -4.43 5.49 16.64
N VAL A 9 -3.10 5.38 16.79
CA VAL A 9 -2.32 4.40 15.99
C VAL A 9 -2.50 2.97 16.53
N ALA A 10 -3.31 2.24 15.78
CA ALA A 10 -3.77 0.87 15.96
C ALA A 10 -2.64 -0.17 15.79
N ALA A 11 -1.82 0.00 14.77
CA ALA A 11 -0.66 -0.81 14.46
C ALA A 11 0.39 0.10 13.79
N HIS A 12 1.68 -0.28 13.81
CA HIS A 12 2.73 0.52 13.16
C HIS A 12 3.88 -0.36 12.64
N TYR A 13 4.29 -0.17 11.39
CA TYR A 13 5.50 -0.74 10.81
C TYR A 13 6.71 0.17 11.02
N LEU A 14 7.80 -0.40 11.53
CA LEU A 14 9.09 0.25 11.73
C LEU A 14 10.11 -0.27 10.70
N PRO A 15 10.46 0.51 9.65
CA PRO A 15 11.39 0.06 8.60
C PRO A 15 12.78 -0.31 9.13
N ALA A 16 13.31 0.49 10.07
CA ALA A 16 14.66 0.32 10.61
C ALA A 16 14.86 -1.04 11.32
N SER A 17 13.83 -1.53 12.02
CA SER A 17 13.86 -2.81 12.72
C SER A 17 13.08 -3.92 12.01
N ARG A 18 12.37 -3.60 10.91
CA ARG A 18 11.44 -4.48 10.19
C ARG A 18 10.40 -5.12 11.11
N GLN A 19 9.90 -4.34 12.07
CA GLN A 19 8.93 -4.80 13.06
C GLN A 19 7.55 -4.26 12.73
N LEU A 20 6.53 -5.11 12.82
CA LEU A 20 5.13 -4.71 12.81
C LEU A 20 4.62 -4.80 14.24
N ALA A 21 4.39 -3.64 14.87
CA ALA A 21 3.89 -3.55 16.23
C ALA A 21 2.36 -3.45 16.19
N LEU A 22 1.67 -4.33 16.93
CA LEU A 22 0.22 -4.32 17.09
C LEU A 22 -0.14 -3.83 18.48
N ALA A 23 -0.96 -2.79 18.59
CA ALA A 23 -1.50 -2.39 19.87
C ALA A 23 -2.60 -3.38 20.28
N LYS A 24 -2.45 -4.00 21.46
CA LYS A 24 -3.30 -5.10 21.97
C LYS A 24 -4.82 -4.90 21.83
N ASN A 25 -5.31 -3.65 21.89
CA ASN A 25 -6.75 -3.32 21.84
C ASN A 25 -7.09 -2.21 20.81
N ALA A 26 -6.15 -1.82 19.96
CA ALA A 26 -6.37 -0.76 18.97
C ALA A 26 -6.05 -1.19 17.53
N GLY A 27 -5.27 -2.27 17.32
CA GLY A 27 -4.84 -2.78 16.01
C GLY A 27 -5.90 -3.40 15.10
N ALA A 28 -7.13 -3.55 15.59
CA ALA A 28 -8.21 -4.14 14.82
C ALA A 28 -8.69 -3.13 13.77
N GLY A 29 -8.54 -3.48 12.49
CA GLY A 29 -9.02 -2.68 11.37
C GLY A 29 -7.95 -1.88 10.63
N SER A 30 -6.67 -2.00 10.98
CA SER A 30 -5.56 -1.33 10.28
C SER A 30 -4.37 -2.25 9.96
N LEU A 31 -4.48 -3.56 10.22
CA LEU A 31 -3.37 -4.50 10.01
C LEU A 31 -2.99 -4.59 8.52
N ALA A 32 -3.96 -4.45 7.61
CA ALA A 32 -3.69 -4.43 6.18
C ALA A 32 -2.76 -3.28 5.78
N HIS A 33 -2.94 -2.08 6.35
CA HIS A 33 -2.09 -0.90 6.11
C HIS A 33 -0.65 -1.18 6.50
N GLU A 34 -0.44 -1.62 7.74
CA GLU A 34 0.90 -1.83 8.28
C GLU A 34 1.61 -3.00 7.61
N TRP A 35 0.85 -4.04 7.25
CA TRP A 35 1.39 -5.14 6.44
C TRP A 35 1.85 -4.62 5.08
N PHE A 36 1.08 -3.72 4.45
CA PHE A 36 1.48 -3.14 3.17
C PHE A 36 2.74 -2.29 3.31
N HIS A 37 2.87 -1.46 4.35
CA HIS A 37 4.13 -0.74 4.60
C HIS A 37 5.32 -1.71 4.71
N ALA A 38 5.14 -2.81 5.43
CA ALA A 38 6.18 -3.84 5.54
C ALA A 38 6.52 -4.45 4.18
N PHE A 39 5.51 -4.79 3.37
CA PHE A 39 5.67 -5.33 2.03
C PHE A 39 6.35 -4.33 1.09
N ASP A 40 5.90 -3.09 1.06
CA ASP A 40 6.38 -2.01 0.19
C ASP A 40 7.85 -1.68 0.48
N HIS A 41 8.24 -1.65 1.76
CA HIS A 41 9.64 -1.54 2.16
C HIS A 41 10.46 -2.79 1.78
N TYR A 42 9.96 -4.00 2.07
CA TYR A 42 10.67 -5.25 1.79
C TYR A 42 10.92 -5.45 0.29
N ILE A 43 9.90 -5.19 -0.53
CA ILE A 43 9.94 -5.48 -1.97
C ILE A 43 10.83 -4.46 -2.71
N GLY A 44 11.05 -3.25 -2.17
CA GLY A 44 11.91 -2.23 -2.76
C GLY A 44 13.29 -2.79 -3.17
N ALA A 45 14.01 -3.39 -2.21
CA ALA A 45 15.33 -3.98 -2.45
C ALA A 45 15.34 -5.21 -3.38
N LYS A 46 14.16 -5.79 -3.65
CA LYS A 46 13.98 -6.96 -4.53
C LYS A 46 13.61 -6.55 -5.94
N ALA A 47 12.75 -5.54 -6.08
CA ALA A 47 12.18 -5.09 -7.34
C ALA A 47 13.05 -4.07 -8.07
N PHE A 48 13.81 -3.24 -7.34
CA PHE A 48 14.56 -2.12 -7.91
C PHE A 48 16.08 -2.29 -7.77
N LEU A 49 16.82 -1.60 -8.64
CA LEU A 49 18.27 -1.47 -8.59
C LEU A 49 18.63 -0.25 -7.73
N HIS A 50 19.67 -0.38 -6.90
CA HIS A 50 20.25 0.72 -6.12
C HIS A 50 19.29 1.44 -5.14
N THR A 51 18.38 0.71 -4.49
CA THR A 51 17.50 1.30 -3.46
C THR A 51 18.25 1.60 -2.16
N ALA A 52 17.94 2.72 -1.51
CA ALA A 52 18.45 3.02 -0.18
C ALA A 52 17.84 2.07 0.88
N PRO A 53 18.53 1.81 2.02
CA PRO A 53 18.10 0.81 3.01
C PRO A 53 16.72 0.99 3.64
N LEU A 54 16.13 2.20 3.58
CA LEU A 54 14.81 2.53 4.14
C LEU A 54 13.80 2.96 3.07
N GLN A 55 14.15 2.80 1.79
CA GLN A 55 13.33 3.27 0.69
C GLN A 55 12.20 2.27 0.39
N PHE A 56 10.98 2.77 0.30
CA PHE A 56 9.81 2.00 -0.12
C PHE A 56 9.79 1.83 -1.66
N ALA A 57 9.19 0.75 -2.13
CA ALA A 57 9.07 0.48 -3.57
C ALA A 57 8.18 1.54 -4.26
N SER A 58 7.12 2.00 -3.61
CA SER A 58 6.25 3.07 -4.08
C SER A 58 7.01 4.37 -4.35
N SER A 59 7.84 4.82 -3.41
CA SER A 59 8.66 6.02 -3.57
C SER A 59 9.74 5.81 -4.63
N ALA A 60 10.46 4.67 -4.60
CA ALA A 60 11.50 4.35 -5.58
C ALA A 60 10.97 4.32 -7.02
N TRP A 61 9.77 3.78 -7.22
CA TRP A 61 9.10 3.76 -8.52
C TRP A 61 8.74 5.15 -9.01
N LEU A 62 8.18 6.00 -8.13
CA LEU A 62 7.78 7.36 -8.48
C LEU A 62 9.00 8.24 -8.83
N GLU A 63 10.14 8.00 -8.17
CA GLU A 63 11.43 8.65 -8.46
C GLU A 63 12.10 8.17 -9.75
N GLY A 64 11.52 7.15 -10.43
CA GLY A 64 12.07 6.62 -11.68
C GLY A 64 13.26 5.69 -11.48
N THR A 65 13.39 5.07 -10.31
CA THR A 65 14.48 4.10 -10.04
C THR A 65 14.38 2.92 -11.00
N ALA A 66 15.54 2.48 -11.52
CA ALA A 66 15.58 1.39 -12.49
C ALA A 66 15.09 0.08 -11.87
N GLN A 67 14.06 -0.51 -12.48
CA GLN A 67 13.46 -1.76 -12.01
C GLN A 67 14.18 -2.99 -12.59
N ARG A 68 14.33 -4.05 -11.79
CA ARG A 68 14.79 -5.35 -12.28
C ARG A 68 13.74 -5.96 -13.21
N ARG A 69 14.17 -6.45 -14.36
CA ARG A 69 13.29 -7.09 -15.35
C ARG A 69 12.74 -8.40 -14.79
N HIS A 70 11.46 -8.40 -14.44
CA HIS A 70 10.75 -9.58 -13.99
C HIS A 70 9.23 -9.37 -14.16
N PRO A 71 8.44 -10.39 -14.57
CA PRO A 71 6.99 -10.25 -14.73
C PRO A 71 6.26 -9.80 -13.46
N LEU A 72 6.69 -10.24 -12.27
CA LEU A 72 6.11 -9.75 -11.00
C LEU A 72 6.41 -8.27 -10.76
N ASN A 73 7.61 -7.81 -11.10
CA ASN A 73 7.94 -6.40 -10.91
C ASN A 73 7.15 -5.51 -11.88
N GLN A 74 6.86 -5.99 -13.10
CA GLN A 74 5.95 -5.28 -14.00
C GLN A 74 4.55 -5.16 -13.41
N ARG A 75 4.01 -6.25 -12.84
CA ARG A 75 2.69 -6.23 -12.17
C ARG A 75 2.69 -5.32 -10.94
N LEU A 76 3.80 -5.25 -10.20
CA LEU A 76 3.97 -4.30 -9.10
C LEU A 76 3.89 -2.86 -9.62
N ALA A 77 4.64 -2.54 -10.69
CA ALA A 77 4.58 -1.23 -11.33
C ALA A 77 3.16 -0.88 -11.81
N ASP A 78 2.40 -1.85 -12.32
CA ASP A 78 1.01 -1.64 -12.73
C ASP A 78 0.11 -1.29 -11.52
N CYS A 79 0.37 -1.89 -10.34
CA CYS A 79 -0.32 -1.52 -9.09
C CYS A 79 0.02 -0.09 -8.68
N LEU A 80 1.31 0.24 -8.63
CA LEU A 80 1.78 1.57 -8.25
C LEU A 80 1.24 2.65 -9.20
N LYS A 81 1.22 2.38 -10.52
CA LYS A 81 0.61 3.25 -11.52
C LYS A 81 -0.88 3.48 -11.25
N ALA A 82 -1.65 2.42 -10.99
CA ALA A 82 -3.10 2.54 -10.75
C ALA A 82 -3.44 3.38 -9.51
N VAL A 83 -2.55 3.37 -8.50
CA VAL A 83 -2.72 4.17 -7.29
C VAL A 83 -2.27 5.61 -7.50
N LEU A 84 -1.07 5.82 -8.04
CA LEU A 84 -0.38 7.12 -8.03
C LEU A 84 -0.75 8.01 -9.21
N LEU A 85 -1.09 7.43 -10.36
CA LEU A 85 -1.31 8.17 -11.61
C LEU A 85 -2.75 8.06 -12.13
N THR A 86 -3.08 8.91 -13.11
CA THR A 86 -4.28 8.79 -13.94
C THR A 86 -4.22 7.56 -14.85
N ASP A 87 -5.36 7.13 -15.39
CA ASP A 87 -5.46 5.96 -16.30
C ASP A 87 -4.47 6.02 -17.49
N ASP A 88 -4.29 7.22 -18.07
CA ASP A 88 -3.34 7.51 -19.15
C ASP A 88 -1.88 7.63 -18.66
N GLY A 89 -1.66 7.72 -17.35
CA GLY A 89 -0.34 7.84 -16.74
C GLY A 89 0.30 9.22 -16.87
N THR A 90 -0.43 10.25 -17.32
CA THR A 90 0.16 11.57 -17.60
C THR A 90 0.09 12.54 -16.43
N GLY A 91 -0.62 12.20 -15.35
CA GLY A 91 -0.76 13.09 -14.20
C GLY A 91 -1.09 12.36 -12.90
N PRO A 92 -1.14 13.12 -11.78
CA PRO A 92 -1.45 12.55 -10.47
C PRO A 92 -2.89 12.07 -10.39
N SER A 93 -3.09 10.94 -9.71
CA SER A 93 -4.39 10.32 -9.54
C SER A 93 -5.37 11.18 -8.72
N ARG A 94 -6.66 10.84 -8.76
CA ARG A 94 -7.68 11.52 -7.94
C ARG A 94 -7.37 11.36 -6.45
N LEU A 95 -6.97 10.16 -6.04
CA LEU A 95 -6.54 9.86 -4.68
C LEU A 95 -5.34 10.72 -4.24
N PHE A 96 -4.33 10.90 -5.09
CA PHE A 96 -3.20 11.79 -4.80
C PHE A 96 -3.67 13.24 -4.58
N LYS A 97 -4.51 13.77 -5.47
CA LYS A 97 -5.01 15.15 -5.37
C LYS A 97 -5.82 15.39 -4.09
N ALA A 98 -6.69 14.44 -3.72
CA ALA A 98 -7.43 14.50 -2.47
C ALA A 98 -6.49 14.48 -1.24
N SER A 99 -5.49 13.61 -1.28
CA SER A 99 -4.50 13.48 -0.21
C SER A 99 -3.62 14.74 -0.06
N GLN A 100 -3.18 15.32 -1.17
CA GLN A 100 -2.47 16.60 -1.19
C GLN A 100 -3.31 17.73 -0.60
N LYS A 101 -4.62 17.77 -0.91
CA LYS A 101 -5.53 18.77 -0.35
C LYS A 101 -5.63 18.63 1.17
N ALA A 102 -5.75 17.41 1.70
CA ALA A 102 -5.79 17.16 3.13
C ALA A 102 -4.48 17.57 3.82
N ASP A 103 -3.34 17.19 3.24
CA ASP A 103 -2.01 17.59 3.72
C ASP A 103 -1.86 19.12 3.80
N ASN A 104 -2.30 19.85 2.77
CA ASN A 104 -2.28 21.31 2.75
C ASN A 104 -3.17 21.92 3.83
N GLN A 105 -4.37 21.37 4.04
CA GLN A 105 -5.30 21.85 5.07
C GLN A 105 -4.78 21.64 6.49
N LEU A 106 -4.05 20.54 6.70
CA LEU A 106 -3.49 20.17 8.00
C LEU A 106 -2.05 20.67 8.20
N SER A 107 -1.45 21.26 7.16
CA SER A 107 -0.04 21.71 7.15
C SER A 107 0.95 20.60 7.51
N VAL A 108 0.74 19.40 6.94
CA VAL A 108 1.59 18.21 7.12
C VAL A 108 1.98 17.63 5.76
N LEU A 109 2.98 16.74 5.75
CA LEU A 109 3.28 15.86 4.62
C LEU A 109 3.11 14.42 5.09
N TYR A 110 1.91 13.88 4.92
CA TYR A 110 1.57 12.53 5.39
C TYR A 110 0.72 11.81 4.36
N TYR A 111 -0.51 12.26 4.11
CA TYR A 111 -1.45 11.56 3.25
C TYR A 111 -0.94 11.45 1.80
N ALA A 112 -0.25 12.47 1.28
CA ALA A 112 0.23 12.48 -0.10
C ALA A 112 1.51 11.67 -0.33
N LYS A 113 2.10 11.07 0.72
CA LYS A 113 3.28 10.20 0.58
C LYS A 113 2.93 8.97 -0.29
N PRO A 114 3.81 8.56 -1.22
CA PRO A 114 3.56 7.40 -2.07
C PRO A 114 3.26 6.12 -1.28
N GLU A 115 4.01 5.88 -0.20
CA GLU A 115 3.85 4.72 0.67
C GLU A 115 2.51 4.72 1.42
N GLU A 116 2.03 5.89 1.87
CA GLU A 116 0.73 6.03 2.56
C GLU A 116 -0.46 5.93 1.59
N LEU A 117 -0.30 6.43 0.36
CA LEU A 117 -1.28 6.26 -0.72
C LEU A 117 -1.46 4.79 -1.09
N CYS A 118 -0.34 4.07 -1.26
CA CYS A 118 -0.37 2.67 -1.63
C CYS A 118 -0.88 1.78 -0.48
N ALA A 119 -0.55 2.11 0.77
CA ALA A 119 -1.08 1.41 1.94
C ALA A 119 -2.61 1.56 2.07
N ARG A 120 -3.16 2.79 1.99
CA ARG A 120 -4.62 3.01 1.98
C ARG A 120 -5.32 2.36 0.78
N ALA A 121 -4.68 2.35 -0.38
CA ALA A 121 -5.21 1.67 -1.55
C ALA A 121 -5.27 0.14 -1.36
N PHE A 122 -4.26 -0.44 -0.71
CA PHE A 122 -4.26 -1.86 -0.37
C PHE A 122 -5.27 -2.21 0.72
N GLU A 123 -5.45 -1.34 1.73
CA GLU A 123 -6.53 -1.50 2.71
C GLU A 123 -7.89 -1.65 2.03
N ALA A 124 -8.22 -0.75 1.09
CA ALA A 124 -9.47 -0.79 0.35
C ALA A 124 -9.62 -2.09 -0.46
N PHE A 125 -8.53 -2.59 -1.05
CA PHE A 125 -8.52 -3.88 -1.73
C PHE A 125 -8.82 -5.05 -0.78
N VAL A 126 -8.20 -5.07 0.40
CA VAL A 126 -8.45 -6.11 1.41
C VAL A 126 -9.87 -6.05 1.95
N GLU A 127 -10.46 -4.86 2.11
CA GLU A 127 -11.84 -4.71 2.59
C GLU A 127 -12.86 -5.22 1.56
N ASP A 128 -12.52 -5.14 0.27
CA ASP A 128 -13.36 -5.66 -0.83
C ASP A 128 -13.23 -7.18 -1.03
N CYS A 129 -12.22 -7.82 -0.43
CA CYS A 129 -12.03 -9.27 -0.54
C CYS A 129 -13.04 -10.07 0.30
N GLN A 130 -13.30 -11.30 -0.12
CA GLN A 130 -14.15 -12.26 0.62
C GLN A 130 -13.35 -13.49 1.07
N PRO A 131 -13.60 -14.01 2.29
CA PRO A 131 -14.49 -13.45 3.30
C PRO A 131 -13.93 -12.17 3.94
N GLY A 132 -14.79 -11.20 4.21
CA GLY A 132 -14.38 -9.95 4.86
C GLY A 132 -13.87 -10.16 6.29
N ASN A 133 -12.87 -9.38 6.69
CA ASN A 133 -12.29 -9.47 8.04
C ASN A 133 -12.06 -8.09 8.66
N ARG A 134 -12.93 -7.71 9.60
CA ARG A 134 -12.89 -6.42 10.32
C ARG A 134 -11.64 -6.22 11.17
N PHE A 135 -10.92 -7.30 11.50
CA PHE A 135 -9.63 -7.21 12.18
C PHE A 135 -8.52 -6.78 11.22
N LEU A 136 -8.57 -7.21 9.96
CA LEU A 136 -7.58 -6.81 8.96
C LEU A 136 -7.77 -5.36 8.53
N VAL A 137 -9.02 -4.98 8.28
CA VAL A 137 -9.39 -3.66 7.78
C VAL A 137 -10.85 -3.35 8.11
N ASN A 138 -11.13 -2.09 8.42
CA ASN A 138 -12.50 -1.59 8.53
C ASN A 138 -12.53 -0.08 8.28
N GLY A 139 -13.41 0.37 7.39
CA GLY A 139 -13.74 1.80 7.27
C GLY A 139 -13.21 2.51 6.02
N THR A 140 -12.79 1.80 4.96
CA THR A 140 -12.35 2.45 3.71
C THR A 140 -13.50 2.98 2.84
N ILE A 141 -14.75 2.81 3.29
CA ILE A 141 -15.98 3.22 2.58
C ILE A 141 -16.76 4.30 3.34
N GLN A 142 -16.96 4.13 4.66
CA GLN A 142 -17.88 4.96 5.45
C GLN A 142 -17.19 5.90 6.46
N SER A 143 -15.86 5.87 6.57
CA SER A 143 -15.13 6.79 7.46
C SER A 143 -15.15 8.22 6.95
N ASP A 144 -14.86 9.19 7.83
CA ASP A 144 -14.70 10.59 7.43
C ASP A 144 -13.56 10.73 6.41
N GLU A 145 -12.48 9.96 6.56
CA GLU A 145 -11.38 9.87 5.61
C GLU A 145 -11.87 9.36 4.24
N ALA A 146 -12.70 8.31 4.21
CA ALA A 146 -13.27 7.81 2.97
C ALA A 146 -14.14 8.88 2.30
N HIS A 147 -15.01 9.56 3.04
CA HIS A 147 -15.83 10.66 2.51
C HIS A 147 -15.01 11.85 2.03
N ALA A 148 -13.86 12.12 2.67
CA ALA A 148 -12.90 13.15 2.25
C ALA A 148 -12.10 12.76 0.97
N GLY A 149 -12.29 11.54 0.45
CA GLY A 149 -11.59 11.05 -0.73
C GLY A 149 -10.20 10.49 -0.44
N LEU A 150 -9.91 10.17 0.83
CA LEU A 150 -8.65 9.56 1.28
C LEU A 150 -8.62 8.03 1.11
N TYR A 151 -9.60 7.46 0.42
CA TYR A 151 -9.54 6.08 -0.06
C TYR A 151 -9.91 6.06 -1.55
N PRO A 152 -9.39 5.09 -2.33
CA PRO A 152 -9.80 4.97 -3.72
C PRO A 152 -11.31 4.67 -3.80
N GLN A 153 -11.98 5.26 -4.80
CA GLN A 153 -13.42 5.13 -4.99
C GLN A 153 -13.78 4.82 -6.45
N GLY A 154 -14.98 4.29 -6.65
CA GLY A 154 -15.57 4.04 -7.97
C GLY A 154 -14.64 3.27 -8.91
N ARG A 155 -14.46 3.78 -10.13
CA ARG A 155 -13.63 3.14 -11.16
C ARG A 155 -12.17 2.97 -10.73
N GLN A 156 -11.60 3.95 -10.01
CA GLN A 156 -10.21 3.86 -9.58
C GLN A 156 -10.01 2.71 -8.58
N ARG A 157 -10.93 2.54 -7.62
CA ARG A 157 -10.92 1.41 -6.67
C ARG A 157 -10.97 0.07 -7.40
N GLN A 158 -11.85 -0.07 -8.39
CA GLN A 158 -11.96 -1.29 -9.20
C GLN A 158 -10.65 -1.61 -9.96
N GLN A 159 -10.03 -0.60 -10.57
CA GLN A 159 -8.76 -0.78 -11.30
C GLN A 159 -7.61 -1.18 -10.38
N ILE A 160 -7.52 -0.54 -9.21
CA ILE A 160 -6.56 -0.87 -8.16
C ILE A 160 -6.76 -2.32 -7.70
N ASN A 161 -8.00 -2.72 -7.38
CA ASN A 161 -8.30 -4.08 -6.95
C ASN A 161 -7.88 -5.11 -7.99
N GLN A 162 -8.21 -4.88 -9.26
CA GLN A 162 -7.80 -5.77 -10.35
C GLN A 162 -6.28 -5.84 -10.51
N ALA A 163 -5.56 -4.74 -10.30
CA ALA A 163 -4.10 -4.73 -10.35
C ALA A 163 -3.50 -5.56 -9.21
N PHE A 164 -3.97 -5.34 -7.97
CA PHE A 164 -3.53 -6.11 -6.81
C PHE A 164 -3.85 -7.59 -6.93
N GLU A 165 -5.07 -7.95 -7.36
CA GLU A 165 -5.45 -9.33 -7.61
C GLU A 165 -4.48 -10.00 -8.60
N ARG A 166 -4.22 -9.36 -9.75
CA ARG A 166 -3.26 -9.87 -10.73
C ARG A 166 -1.84 -10.03 -10.18
N TYR A 167 -1.40 -9.14 -9.30
CA TYR A 167 -0.08 -9.22 -8.68
C TYR A 167 -0.02 -10.38 -7.67
N PHE A 168 -0.94 -10.42 -6.71
CA PHE A 168 -0.93 -11.39 -5.62
C PHE A 168 -1.29 -12.81 -6.08
N SER A 169 -2.17 -12.98 -7.07
CA SER A 169 -2.40 -14.29 -7.68
C SER A 169 -1.15 -14.83 -8.37
N ALA A 170 -0.42 -13.98 -9.12
CA ALA A 170 0.81 -14.40 -9.79
C ALA A 170 1.93 -14.73 -8.78
N LEU A 171 2.05 -13.94 -7.71
CA LEU A 171 2.99 -14.20 -6.62
C LEU A 171 2.66 -15.52 -5.90
N GLY A 172 1.39 -15.72 -5.54
CA GLY A 172 0.94 -16.96 -4.89
C GLY A 172 1.23 -18.20 -5.73
N GLN A 173 0.92 -18.17 -7.03
CA GLN A 173 1.25 -19.27 -7.94
C GLN A 173 2.76 -19.55 -8.03
N ALA A 174 3.58 -18.50 -8.00
CA ALA A 174 5.04 -18.68 -8.03
C ALA A 174 5.54 -19.36 -6.74
N LEU A 175 5.00 -18.96 -5.58
CA LEU A 175 5.34 -19.55 -4.28
C LEU A 175 4.92 -21.02 -4.19
N TYR A 176 3.72 -21.37 -4.67
CA TYR A 176 3.27 -22.77 -4.70
C TYR A 176 4.19 -23.65 -5.54
N ARG A 177 4.56 -23.21 -6.75
CA ARG A 177 5.49 -23.96 -7.62
C ARG A 177 6.88 -24.10 -7.02
N GLU A 178 7.32 -23.16 -6.18
CA GLU A 178 8.61 -23.25 -5.50
C GLU A 178 8.58 -24.32 -4.40
N GLN A 179 7.47 -24.43 -3.66
CA GLN A 179 7.28 -25.43 -2.62
C GLN A 179 7.13 -26.86 -3.17
N GLU A 180 6.62 -27.00 -4.39
CA GLU A 180 6.42 -28.31 -5.04
C GLU A 180 7.69 -28.89 -5.69
N LYS A 181 8.80 -28.14 -5.76
CA LYS A 181 10.05 -28.68 -6.30
C LYS A 181 10.67 -29.66 -5.28
N PRO A 182 10.85 -30.95 -5.63
CA PRO A 182 11.65 -31.85 -4.81
C PRO A 182 13.08 -31.31 -4.76
N GLY A 183 13.64 -31.24 -3.54
CA GLY A 183 15.03 -30.84 -3.30
C GLY A 183 16.06 -31.79 -3.91
#